data_AF-A0A832U9B6-F1
#
_entry.id   AF-A0A832U9B6-F1
#
_cell.length_a   1.000
_cell.length_b   1.000
_cell.length_c   1.000
_cell.angle_alpha   90.00
_cell.angle_beta   90.00
_cell.angle_gamma   90.00
#
_symmetry.space_group_name_H-M   'P 1'
#
loop_
_entity.id
_entity.type
_entity.pdbx_description
1 polymer ?
#
loop_
_entity_poly.entity_id
_entity_poly.type
_entity_poly.pdbx_seq_one_letter_code
_entity_poly.pdbx_strand_id
1 'polypeptide(L)'
;LLSNRFTQFRMKIPVVLIGGPVVAYARELKQILDADIIIPDHAEVGNAVGAVVGKGIKRIEILIKNAYSKDKKRLVLLFSPQGREIFGSYPEALEYAETLGRKLIMEYMTEAGLDKEQVQIEINKKDISLSEAGTIPIETKLVFVGVGIPKV
;
A
#
# COMPACT_ATOMS: atom_id res chain seq x y z
N LEU A 1 30.34 26.13 -28.35
CA LEU A 1 31.10 24.86 -28.19
C LEU A 1 30.26 23.94 -27.32
N LEU A 2 29.71 22.86 -27.89
CA LEU A 2 29.04 21.68 -27.29
C LEU A 2 28.04 21.17 -28.36
N SER A 3 28.49 20.63 -29.48
CA SER A 3 29.05 19.29 -29.73
C SER A 3 28.08 18.54 -30.64
N ASN A 4 28.62 18.17 -31.79
CA ASN A 4 28.03 17.51 -32.94
C ASN A 4 27.67 16.06 -32.55
N ARG A 5 26.61 15.85 -31.77
CA ARG A 5 26.22 14.50 -31.32
C ARG A 5 25.39 13.79 -32.38
N PHE A 6 26.03 12.87 -33.11
CA PHE A 6 25.42 12.02 -34.14
C PHE A 6 24.56 10.87 -33.59
N THR A 7 24.21 10.88 -32.29
CA THR A 7 23.51 9.76 -31.65
C THR A 7 22.53 10.30 -30.62
N GLN A 8 21.24 9.99 -30.83
CA GLN A 8 20.15 10.31 -29.91
C GLN A 8 19.56 9.01 -29.36
N PHE A 9 19.14 9.05 -28.10
CA PHE A 9 18.40 7.94 -27.50
C PHE A 9 16.94 8.07 -27.89
N ARG A 10 16.46 7.16 -28.74
CA ARG A 10 15.04 7.08 -29.11
C ARG A 10 14.24 6.38 -28.03
N MET A 11 13.21 7.05 -27.52
CA MET A 11 12.24 6.45 -26.61
C MET A 11 10.88 6.33 -27.30
N LYS A 12 10.27 5.15 -27.18
CA LYS A 12 8.90 4.91 -27.68
C LYS A 12 7.82 5.31 -26.67
N ILE A 13 8.23 5.68 -25.46
CA ILE A 13 7.36 6.13 -24.38
C ILE A 13 7.56 7.64 -24.16
N PRO A 14 6.51 8.38 -23.81
CA PRO A 14 6.61 9.81 -23.56
C PRO A 14 7.44 10.09 -22.30
N VAL A 15 8.11 11.23 -22.28
CA VAL A 15 8.88 11.75 -21.15
C VAL A 15 8.14 12.96 -20.58
N VAL A 16 7.61 12.83 -19.37
CA VAL A 16 6.88 13.91 -18.68
C VAL A 16 7.82 14.63 -17.73
N LEU A 17 7.94 15.95 -17.87
CA LEU A 17 8.80 16.77 -17.01
C LEU A 17 7.98 17.45 -15.91
N ILE A 18 8.32 17.18 -14.64
CA ILE A 18 7.66 17.73 -13.45
C ILE A 18 8.71 18.24 -12.45
N GLY A 19 8.47 19.42 -11.89
CA GLY A 19 9.32 20.11 -10.91
C GLY A 19 9.60 21.57 -11.30
N GLY A 20 9.93 22.40 -10.31
CA GLY A 20 10.10 23.86 -10.49
C GLY A 20 10.96 24.31 -11.68
N PRO A 21 12.18 23.78 -11.89
CA PRO A 21 13.05 24.27 -12.96
C PRO A 21 12.91 23.51 -14.29
N VAL A 22 11.95 22.59 -14.45
CA VAL A 22 11.97 21.65 -15.58
C VAL A 22 11.80 22.30 -16.95
N VAL A 23 11.09 23.43 -17.01
CA VAL A 23 10.92 24.22 -18.25
C VAL A 23 12.26 24.68 -18.80
N ALA A 24 13.22 24.99 -17.93
CA ALA A 24 14.54 25.48 -18.32
C ALA A 24 15.40 24.42 -19.02
N TYR A 25 15.12 23.12 -18.83
CA TYR A 25 15.91 22.01 -19.37
C TYR A 25 15.29 21.35 -20.62
N ALA A 26 14.09 21.77 -21.01
CA ALA A 26 13.32 21.13 -22.07
C ALA A 26 14.03 21.11 -23.42
N ARG A 27 14.76 22.19 -23.73
CA ARG A 27 15.48 22.34 -25.01
C ARG A 27 16.69 21.43 -25.07
N GLU A 28 17.48 21.38 -24.00
CA GLU A 28 18.65 20.52 -23.87
C GLU A 28 18.27 19.04 -23.91
N LEU A 29 17.17 18.67 -23.26
CA LEU A 29 16.64 17.30 -23.28
C LEU A 29 16.23 16.85 -24.69
N LYS A 30 15.56 17.70 -25.47
CA LYS A 30 15.19 17.41 -26.87
C LYS A 30 16.40 17.18 -27.79
N GLN A 31 17.58 17.70 -27.44
CA GLN A 31 18.79 17.47 -28.21
C GLN A 31 19.41 16.09 -27.93
N ILE A 32 19.13 15.51 -26.75
CA ILE A 32 19.71 14.23 -26.29
C ILE A 32 18.73 13.07 -26.52
N LEU A 33 17.44 13.31 -26.33
CA LEU A 33 16.36 12.33 -26.41
C LEU A 33 15.49 12.57 -27.66
N ASP A 34 15.34 11.54 -28.48
CA ASP A 34 14.31 11.46 -29.52
C ASP A 34 13.05 10.82 -28.89
N ALA A 35 12.25 11.66 -28.23
CA ALA A 35 11.07 11.26 -27.47
C ALA A 35 9.99 12.34 -27.51
N ASP A 36 8.75 11.94 -27.27
CA ASP A 36 7.66 12.89 -27.02
C ASP A 36 7.82 13.48 -25.61
N ILE A 37 8.35 14.69 -25.54
CA ILE A 37 8.60 15.40 -24.28
C ILE A 37 7.41 16.29 -23.95
N ILE A 38 6.73 15.97 -22.86
CA ILE A 38 5.52 16.63 -22.38
C ILE A 38 5.84 17.45 -21.14
N ILE A 39 5.39 18.70 -21.12
CA ILE A 39 5.47 19.58 -19.96
C ILE A 39 4.04 20.01 -19.62
N PRO A 40 3.47 19.52 -18.51
CA PRO A 40 2.14 19.94 -18.06
C PRO A 40 2.11 21.43 -17.67
N ASP A 41 0.95 22.07 -17.78
CA ASP A 41 0.76 23.51 -17.48
C ASP A 41 1.18 23.91 -16.06
N HIS A 42 1.06 22.99 -15.10
CA HIS A 42 1.43 23.17 -13.69
C HIS A 42 2.59 22.26 -13.26
N ALA A 43 3.57 22.07 -14.15
CA ALA A 43 4.72 21.20 -13.92
C ALA A 43 5.47 21.54 -12.62
N GLU A 44 5.51 22.81 -12.21
CA GLU A 44 6.16 23.29 -11.00
C GLU A 44 5.60 22.70 -9.70
N VAL A 45 4.32 22.30 -9.70
CA VAL A 45 3.62 21.73 -8.54
C VAL A 45 3.12 20.29 -8.78
N GLY A 46 3.61 19.61 -9.82
CA GLY A 46 3.07 18.28 -10.17
C GLY A 46 3.16 17.24 -9.05
N ASN A 47 4.16 17.34 -8.15
CA ASN A 47 4.21 16.50 -6.94
C ASN A 47 3.04 16.75 -6.00
N ALA A 48 2.64 18.02 -5.80
CA ALA A 48 1.50 18.37 -4.95
C ALA A 48 0.18 17.91 -5.59
N VAL A 49 0.03 18.10 -6.90
CA VAL A 49 -1.13 17.59 -7.65
C VAL A 49 -1.23 16.06 -7.50
N GLY A 50 -0.12 15.35 -7.69
CA GLY A 50 -0.05 13.89 -7.52
C GLY A 50 -0.39 13.41 -6.12
N ALA A 51 -0.01 14.16 -5.08
CA ALA A 51 -0.37 13.84 -3.70
C ALA A 51 -1.88 13.97 -3.44
N VAL A 52 -2.54 14.95 -4.06
CA VAL A 52 -3.98 15.20 -3.89
C VAL A 52 -4.83 14.22 -4.68
N VAL A 53 -4.48 13.95 -5.94
CA VAL A 53 -5.25 13.03 -6.82
C VAL A 53 -4.87 11.55 -6.62
N GLY A 54 -3.83 11.30 -5.83
CA GLY A 54 -3.32 9.96 -5.55
C GLY A 54 -4.35 9.09 -4.84
N LYS A 55 -4.27 7.78 -5.07
CA LYS A 55 -5.07 6.81 -4.31
C LYS A 55 -4.57 6.78 -2.86
N GLY A 56 -5.49 6.87 -1.91
CA GLY A 56 -5.18 6.66 -0.51
C GLY A 56 -4.96 5.17 -0.23
N ILE A 57 -3.84 4.84 0.40
CA ILE A 57 -3.48 3.45 0.73
C ILE A 57 -3.33 3.32 2.25
N LYS A 58 -3.97 2.30 2.82
CA LYS A 58 -3.80 1.93 4.23
C LYS A 58 -3.41 0.47 4.34
N ARG A 59 -2.34 0.20 5.08
CA ARG A 59 -1.91 -1.15 5.45
C ARG A 59 -2.02 -1.32 6.95
N ILE A 60 -2.61 -2.43 7.38
CA ILE A 60 -2.59 -2.88 8.78
C ILE A 60 -2.20 -4.35 8.85
N GLU A 61 -1.55 -4.73 9.95
CA GLU A 61 -1.20 -6.12 10.23
C GLU A 61 -1.85 -6.54 11.55
N ILE A 62 -2.49 -7.71 11.55
CA ILE A 62 -3.01 -8.37 12.74
C ILE A 62 -2.33 -9.72 12.87
N LEU A 63 -1.85 -10.02 14.07
CA LEU A 63 -1.07 -11.22 14.37
C LEU A 63 -1.81 -12.09 15.39
N ILE A 64 -2.06 -13.34 15.05
CA ILE A 64 -2.63 -14.35 15.94
C ILE A 64 -1.52 -15.33 16.28
N LYS A 65 -1.27 -15.54 17.58
CA LYS A 65 -0.33 -16.54 18.09
C LYS A 65 -1.06 -17.57 18.93
N ASN A 66 -0.81 -18.83 18.65
CA ASN A 66 -1.25 -19.93 19.49
C ASN A 66 -0.15 -20.27 20.49
N ALA A 67 -0.39 -19.97 21.77
CA ALA A 67 0.53 -20.21 22.87
C ALA A 67 -0.01 -21.31 23.81
N TYR A 68 0.90 -21.92 24.58
CA TYR A 68 0.53 -22.79 25.68
C TYR A 68 0.86 -22.07 27.00
N SER A 69 -0.12 -21.99 27.90
CA SER A 69 0.11 -21.56 29.27
C SER A 69 0.96 -22.59 30.03
N LYS A 70 1.53 -22.19 31.17
CA LYS A 70 2.25 -23.10 32.10
C LYS A 70 1.41 -24.31 32.49
N ASP A 71 0.09 -24.14 32.58
CA ASP A 71 -0.87 -25.21 32.91
C ASP A 71 -1.30 -26.06 31.69
N LYS A 72 -0.55 -26.00 30.57
CA LYS A 72 -0.84 -26.66 29.30
C LYS A 72 -2.18 -26.28 28.64
N LYS A 73 -2.86 -25.24 29.13
CA LYS A 73 -4.03 -24.66 28.46
C LYS A 73 -3.59 -23.88 27.22
N ARG A 74 -4.25 -24.14 26.10
CA ARG A 74 -4.07 -23.38 24.87
C ARG A 74 -4.62 -21.97 25.06
N LEU A 75 -3.83 -20.97 24.71
CA LEU A 75 -4.23 -19.56 24.69
C LEU A 75 -4.07 -19.04 23.27
N VAL A 76 -5.06 -18.29 22.78
CA VAL A 76 -4.97 -17.62 21.48
C VAL A 76 -4.80 -16.14 21.74
N LEU A 77 -3.64 -15.61 21.38
CA LEU A 77 -3.30 -14.20 21.55
C LEU A 77 -3.44 -13.50 20.21
N LEU A 78 -4.20 -12.41 20.18
CA LEU A 78 -4.33 -11.54 19.01
C LEU A 78 -3.65 -10.21 19.31
N PHE A 79 -2.85 -9.72 18.36
CA PHE A 79 -2.20 -8.41 18.42
C PHE A 79 -2.64 -7.59 17.21
N SER A 80 -3.21 -6.41 17.47
CA SER A 80 -3.70 -5.48 16.48
C SER A 80 -3.21 -4.06 16.79
N PRO A 81 -3.44 -3.08 15.90
CA PRO A 81 -3.19 -1.66 16.21
C PRO A 81 -3.95 -1.14 17.44
N GLN A 82 -5.04 -1.79 17.85
CA GLN A 82 -5.82 -1.42 19.03
C GLN A 82 -5.31 -2.07 20.33
N GLY A 83 -4.36 -3.00 20.24
CA GLY A 83 -3.74 -3.63 21.39
C GLY A 83 -3.76 -5.15 21.31
N ARG A 84 -3.78 -5.79 22.48
CA ARG A 84 -3.72 -7.25 22.62
C ARG A 84 -5.00 -7.80 23.23
N GLU A 85 -5.51 -8.87 22.64
CA GLU A 85 -6.69 -9.59 23.09
C GLU A 85 -6.41 -11.09 23.24
N ILE A 86 -7.20 -11.76 24.07
CA ILE A 86 -7.09 -13.19 24.35
C ILE A 86 -8.41 -13.85 23.99
N PHE A 87 -8.34 -14.91 23.18
CA PHE A 87 -9.49 -15.67 22.72
C PHE A 87 -9.47 -17.10 23.24
N GLY A 88 -10.66 -17.70 23.35
CA GLY A 88 -10.80 -19.10 23.76
C GLY A 88 -10.44 -20.06 22.64
N SER A 89 -10.58 -19.63 21.38
CA SER A 89 -10.30 -20.48 20.22
C SER A 89 -9.66 -19.70 19.06
N TYR A 90 -8.99 -20.44 18.18
CA TYR A 90 -8.38 -19.86 16.97
C TYR A 90 -9.41 -19.37 15.95
N PRO A 91 -10.51 -20.10 15.67
CA PRO A 91 -11.56 -19.61 14.77
C PRO A 91 -12.18 -18.29 15.24
N GLU A 92 -12.44 -18.15 16.54
CA GLU A 92 -12.96 -16.92 17.15
C GLU A 92 -11.99 -15.74 16.95
N ALA A 93 -10.70 -15.95 17.21
CA ALA A 93 -9.68 -14.92 16.97
C ALA A 93 -9.55 -14.55 15.49
N LEU A 94 -9.71 -15.52 14.58
CA LEU A 94 -9.63 -15.29 13.14
C LEU A 94 -10.81 -14.46 12.63
N GLU A 95 -12.03 -14.82 13.02
CA GLU A 95 -13.24 -14.06 12.67
C GLU A 95 -13.20 -12.63 13.21
N TYR A 96 -12.74 -12.48 14.47
CA TYR A 96 -12.55 -11.16 15.06
C TYR A 96 -11.47 -10.36 14.31
N ALA A 97 -10.33 -10.97 13.97
CA ALA A 97 -9.27 -10.30 13.23
C ALA A 97 -9.73 -9.81 11.85
N GLU A 98 -10.48 -10.62 11.11
CA GLU A 98 -11.03 -10.24 9.80
C GLU A 98 -12.00 -9.06 9.91
N THR A 99 -12.91 -9.13 10.88
CA THR A 99 -13.88 -8.06 11.14
C THR A 99 -13.19 -6.77 11.57
N LEU A 100 -12.28 -6.84 12.55
CA LEU A 100 -11.53 -5.71 13.06
C LEU A 100 -10.67 -5.08 11.95
N GLY A 101 -9.99 -5.90 11.14
CA GLY A 101 -9.12 -5.41 10.09
C GLY A 101 -9.89 -4.64 9.01
N ARG A 102 -11.02 -5.17 8.54
CA ARG A 102 -11.90 -4.48 7.59
C ARG A 102 -12.45 -3.18 8.18
N LYS A 103 -12.88 -3.21 9.43
CA LYS A 103 -13.38 -2.02 10.15
C LYS A 103 -12.33 -0.92 10.20
N LEU A 104 -11.11 -1.23 10.65
CA LEU A 104 -10.00 -0.27 10.76
C LEU A 104 -9.60 0.35 9.42
N ILE A 105 -9.60 -0.44 8.35
CA ILE A 105 -9.36 0.08 6.99
C ILE A 105 -10.47 1.07 6.60
N MET A 106 -11.74 0.68 6.75
CA MET A 106 -12.86 1.53 6.36
C MET A 106 -12.96 2.81 7.18
N GLU A 107 -12.71 2.75 8.48
CA GLU A 107 -12.64 3.91 9.37
C GLU A 107 -11.57 4.89 8.87
N TYR A 108 -10.34 4.40 8.65
CA TYR A 108 -9.26 5.24 8.13
C TYR A 108 -9.60 5.87 6.77
N MET A 109 -10.15 5.09 5.82
CA MET A 109 -10.50 5.63 4.49
C MET A 109 -11.57 6.71 4.59
N THR A 110 -12.54 6.54 5.48
CA THR A 110 -13.59 7.51 5.75
C THR A 110 -13.04 8.80 6.33
N GLU A 111 -12.20 8.69 7.36
CA GLU A 111 -11.57 9.83 8.02
C GLU A 111 -10.65 10.60 7.06
N ALA A 112 -10.02 9.91 6.13
CA ALA A 112 -9.18 10.50 5.08
C ALA A 112 -9.99 11.16 3.93
N GLY A 113 -11.32 11.16 3.99
CA GLY A 113 -12.18 11.78 2.96
C GLY A 113 -12.24 11.02 1.63
N LEU A 114 -11.87 9.73 1.62
CA LEU A 114 -11.90 8.89 0.41
C LEU A 114 -13.31 8.35 0.17
N ASP A 115 -13.61 8.03 -1.09
CA ASP A 115 -14.91 7.48 -1.44
C ASP A 115 -15.09 6.04 -0.94
N LYS A 116 -15.95 5.86 0.07
CA LYS A 116 -16.26 4.56 0.70
C LYS A 116 -16.68 3.50 -0.33
N GLU A 117 -17.44 3.89 -1.34
CA GLU A 117 -17.98 2.97 -2.35
C GLU A 117 -16.88 2.45 -3.31
N GLN A 118 -15.75 3.16 -3.37
CA GLN A 118 -14.60 2.82 -4.23
C GLN A 118 -13.43 2.25 -3.44
N VAL A 119 -13.60 1.96 -2.13
CA VAL A 119 -12.56 1.33 -1.34
C VAL A 119 -12.47 -0.16 -1.70
N GLN A 120 -11.31 -0.57 -2.18
CA GLN A 120 -10.97 -1.97 -2.37
C GLN A 120 -10.11 -2.45 -1.21
N ILE A 121 -10.46 -3.58 -0.61
CA ILE A 121 -9.70 -4.18 0.50
C ILE A 121 -9.19 -5.55 0.07
N GLU A 122 -7.87 -5.65 -0.05
CA GLU A 122 -7.18 -6.93 -0.20
C GLU A 122 -6.77 -7.47 1.18
N ILE A 123 -6.95 -8.77 1.39
CA ILE A 123 -6.55 -9.44 2.63
C ILE A 123 -5.60 -10.58 2.26
N ASN A 124 -4.39 -10.53 2.81
CA ASN A 124 -3.41 -11.58 2.68
C ASN A 124 -3.24 -12.30 4.03
N LYS A 125 -3.51 -13.61 4.04
CA LYS A 125 -3.32 -14.48 5.20
C LYS A 125 -2.06 -15.32 5.00
N LYS A 126 -1.17 -15.29 5.99
CA LYS A 126 0.03 -16.13 6.04
C LYS A 126 0.08 -16.91 7.34
N ASP A 127 0.06 -18.23 7.23
CA ASP A 127 0.18 -19.16 8.36
C ASP A 127 1.60 -19.69 8.50
N ILE A 128 2.05 -19.87 9.74
CA ILE A 128 3.26 -20.58 10.10
C ILE A 128 2.86 -21.79 10.94
N SER A 129 3.24 -22.97 10.49
CA SER A 129 2.94 -24.25 11.15
C SER A 129 4.23 -25.06 11.35
N LEU A 130 4.28 -25.85 12.41
CA LEU A 130 5.43 -26.72 12.71
C LEU A 130 5.38 -28.07 11.99
N SER A 131 4.23 -28.42 11.38
CA SER A 131 4.03 -29.64 10.59
C SER A 131 3.06 -29.39 9.43
N GLU A 132 3.17 -30.18 8.37
CA GLU A 132 2.34 -30.07 7.15
C GLU A 132 0.90 -30.57 7.32
N ALA A 133 0.59 -31.25 8.43
CA ALA A 133 -0.70 -31.91 8.64
C ALA A 133 -1.63 -31.06 9.53
N GLY A 134 -2.64 -30.43 8.91
CA GLY A 134 -4.00 -30.16 9.44
C GLY A 134 -4.17 -29.52 10.84
N THR A 135 -3.10 -29.05 11.47
CA THR A 135 -3.11 -28.51 12.83
C THR A 135 -3.22 -27.00 12.81
N ILE A 136 -3.83 -26.44 13.85
CA ILE A 136 -3.98 -25.00 13.99
C ILE A 136 -2.57 -24.35 13.99
N PRO A 137 -2.33 -23.32 13.14
CA PRO A 137 -1.03 -22.67 13.00
C PRO A 137 -0.46 -22.18 14.34
N ILE A 138 0.86 -22.18 14.49
CA ILE A 138 1.48 -21.53 15.66
C ILE A 138 1.34 -20.01 15.59
N GLU A 139 1.31 -19.49 14.36
CA GLU A 139 1.15 -18.07 14.08
C GLU A 139 0.35 -17.89 12.78
N THR A 140 -0.56 -16.93 12.78
CA THR A 140 -1.28 -16.45 11.59
C THR A 140 -1.09 -14.95 11.52
N LYS A 141 -0.56 -14.46 10.41
CA LYS A 141 -0.49 -13.03 10.09
C LYS A 141 -1.56 -12.71 9.05
N LEU A 142 -2.38 -11.71 9.34
CA LEU A 142 -3.34 -11.12 8.42
C LEU A 142 -2.86 -9.71 8.07
N VAL A 143 -2.69 -9.45 6.78
CA VAL A 143 -2.34 -8.13 6.25
C VAL A 143 -3.53 -7.63 5.44
N PHE A 144 -4.05 -6.47 5.83
CA PHE A 144 -5.15 -5.81 5.12
C PHE A 144 -4.56 -4.60 4.40
N VAL A 145 -4.84 -4.50 3.10
CA VAL A 145 -4.47 -3.37 2.26
C VAL A 145 -5.74 -2.76 1.69
N GLY A 146 -6.09 -1.59 2.19
CA GLY A 146 -7.14 -0.77 1.60
C GLY A 146 -6.54 0.18 0.55
N VAL A 147 -7.23 0.32 -0.57
CA VAL A 147 -6.96 1.34 -1.59
C VAL A 147 -8.25 2.10 -1.87
N GLY A 148 -8.25 3.41 -1.66
CA GLY A 148 -9.40 4.30 -1.92
C GLY A 148 -9.03 5.42 -2.88
N ILE A 149 -10.03 5.96 -3.57
CA ILE A 149 -9.88 7.09 -4.48
C ILE A 149 -10.50 8.32 -3.81
N PRO A 150 -9.86 9.51 -3.86
CA PRO A 150 -10.46 10.73 -3.37
C PRO A 150 -11.78 11.05 -4.09
N LYS A 151 -12.74 11.65 -3.38
CA LYS A 151 -13.90 12.30 -4.02
C LYS A 151 -13.43 13.62 -4.62
N VAL A 152 -12.88 13.59 -5.84
CA VAL A 152 -12.51 14.79 -6.60
C VAL A 152 -13.73 15.34 -7.31
#